data_AF-A0A832RN37-F1
#
_entry.id   AF-A0A832RN37-F1
#
_cell.length_a   1.000
_cell.length_b   1.000
_cell.length_c   1.000
_cell.angle_alpha   90.00
_cell.angle_beta   90.00
_cell.angle_gamma   90.00
#
_symmetry.space_group_name_H-M   'P 1'
#
loop_
_entity.id
_entity.type
_entity.pdbx_description
1 polymer ?
#
loop_
_entity_poly.entity_id
_entity_poly.type
_entity_poly.pdbx_seq_one_letter_code
_entity_poly.pdbx_strand_id
1 'polypeptide(L)' 'KKETEQIYEEYLKSGLGSVHELVTDSMLESLTISGSPQECRKQLKRVHEAGITQPIIQFNPIGDVTKSFDLLMKTFSGT' A
#
# COMPACT_ATOMS: atom_id res chain seq x y z
N LYS A 1 -14.29 -9.20 9.63
CA LYS A 1 -14.30 -10.69 9.59
C LYS A 1 -14.84 -11.23 8.27
N LYS A 2 -15.98 -10.72 7.75
CA LYS A 2 -16.52 -11.16 6.45
C LYS A 2 -15.60 -10.97 5.24
N GLU A 3 -14.86 -9.86 5.14
CA GLU A 3 -14.02 -9.57 3.97
C GLU A 3 -12.87 -10.58 3.80
N THR A 4 -12.18 -10.93 4.89
CA THR A 4 -11.10 -11.94 4.86
C THR A 4 -11.61 -13.35 4.60
N GLU A 5 -12.83 -13.68 5.05
CA GLU A 5 -13.47 -14.96 4.76
C GLU A 5 -13.79 -15.10 3.28
N GLN A 6 -14.31 -14.05 2.63
CA GLN A 6 -14.58 -14.04 1.19
C GLN A 6 -13.31 -14.23 0.34
N ILE A 7 -12.23 -13.54 0.70
CA ILE A 7 -10.90 -13.71 0.07
C ILE A 7 -10.42 -15.15 0.20
N TYR A 8 -10.56 -15.76 1.38
CA TYR A 8 -10.13 -17.14 1.61
C TYR A 8 -10.99 -18.16 0.86
N GLU A 9 -12.30 -17.99 0.84
CA GLU A 9 -13.20 -18.83 0.07
C GLU A 9 -12.93 -18.77 -1.44
N GLU A 10 -12.63 -17.58 -1.96
CA GLU A 10 -12.25 -17.41 -3.36
C GLU A 10 -10.90 -18.05 -3.65
N TYR A 11 -9.93 -17.89 -2.75
CA TYR A 11 -8.63 -18.55 -2.85
C TYR A 11 -8.76 -20.08 -2.96
N LEU A 12 -9.65 -20.70 -2.18
CA LEU A 12 -9.89 -22.13 -2.24
C LEU A 12 -10.50 -22.58 -3.59
N LYS A 13 -11.17 -21.68 -4.33
CA LYS A 13 -11.82 -22.00 -5.62
C LYS A 13 -10.89 -21.77 -6.81
N SER A 14 -10.19 -20.64 -6.85
CA SER A 14 -9.47 -20.15 -8.03
C SER A 14 -7.98 -19.93 -7.81
N GLY A 15 -7.46 -20.24 -6.61
CA GLY A 15 -6.09 -19.90 -6.23
C GLY A 15 -5.92 -18.39 -6.15
N LEU A 16 -4.88 -17.84 -6.76
CA LEU A 16 -4.62 -16.38 -6.75
C LEU A 16 -5.26 -15.63 -7.94
N GLY A 17 -6.02 -16.31 -8.80
CA GLY A 17 -6.49 -15.76 -10.07
C GLY A 17 -7.39 -14.53 -9.93
N SER A 18 -8.38 -14.58 -9.03
CA SER A 18 -9.42 -13.53 -8.85
C SER A 18 -9.43 -12.92 -7.45
N VAL A 19 -8.63 -13.44 -6.51
CA VAL A 19 -8.64 -12.98 -5.10
C VAL A 19 -8.32 -11.49 -4.96
N HIS A 20 -7.49 -10.94 -5.85
CA HIS A 20 -7.12 -9.53 -5.87
C HIS A 20 -8.31 -8.59 -6.11
N GLU A 21 -9.38 -9.06 -6.76
CA GLU A 21 -10.60 -8.28 -7.00
C GLU A 21 -11.41 -8.05 -5.71
N LEU A 22 -11.18 -8.87 -4.68
CA LEU A 22 -11.87 -8.79 -3.39
C LEU A 22 -11.13 -7.93 -2.36
N VAL A 23 -9.91 -7.48 -2.67
CA VAL A 23 -9.14 -6.60 -1.79
C VAL A 23 -9.68 -5.18 -1.91
N THR A 24 -10.36 -4.70 -0.87
CA THR A 24 -10.92 -3.34 -0.84
C THR A 24 -9.83 -2.29 -0.58
N ASP A 25 -10.08 -1.04 -1.00
CA ASP A 25 -9.18 0.09 -0.70
C ASP A 25 -8.94 0.24 0.81
N SER A 26 -9.97 0.00 1.63
CA SER A 26 -9.87 0.04 3.10
C SER A 26 -8.86 -1.00 3.62
N MET A 27 -8.88 -2.23 3.10
CA MET A 27 -7.89 -3.24 3.45
C MET A 27 -6.49 -2.82 3.01
N LEU A 28 -6.35 -2.29 1.79
CA LEU A 28 -5.08 -1.84 1.24
C LEU A 28 -4.46 -0.70 2.07
N GLU A 29 -5.27 0.33 2.38
CA GLU A 29 -4.87 1.48 3.21
C GLU A 29 -4.56 1.09 4.67
N SER A 30 -5.16 0.01 5.17
CA SER A 30 -4.88 -0.48 6.53
C SER A 30 -3.51 -1.16 6.67
N LEU A 31 -2.96 -1.66 5.56
CA LEU A 31 -1.73 -2.47 5.54
C LEU A 31 -0.56 -1.74 4.85
N THR A 32 -0.84 -0.80 3.95
CA THR A 32 0.17 -0.23 3.06
C THR A 32 -0.05 1.27 2.83
N ILE A 33 1.00 1.94 2.37
CA ILE A 33 0.94 3.30 1.82
C ILE A 33 1.00 3.15 0.30
N SER A 34 -0.10 3.44 -0.38
CA SER A 34 -0.21 3.20 -1.83
C SER A 34 -1.01 4.29 -2.55
N GLY A 35 -0.79 4.41 -3.87
CA GLY A 35 -1.50 5.34 -4.73
C GLY A 35 -0.62 6.46 -5.27
N SER A 36 -1.19 7.65 -5.44
CA SER A 36 -0.46 8.83 -5.93
C SER A 36 0.47 9.41 -4.84
N PRO A 37 1.50 10.19 -5.20
CA PRO A 37 2.35 10.89 -4.23
C PRO A 37 1.59 11.69 -3.17
N GLN A 38 0.47 12.33 -3.56
CA GLN A 38 -0.40 13.09 -2.66
C GLN A 38 -1.08 12.18 -1.64
N GLU A 39 -1.63 11.06 -2.08
CA GLU A 39 -2.32 10.11 -1.20
C GLU A 39 -1.32 9.41 -0.28
N CYS A 40 -0.13 9.09 -0.78
CA CYS A 40 0.96 8.52 0.02
C CYS A 40 1.41 9.46 1.15
N ARG A 41 1.53 10.77 0.89
CA ARG A 41 1.84 11.78 1.93
C ARG A 41 0.77 11.85 3.01
N LYS A 42 -0.51 11.83 2.62
CA LYS A 42 -1.64 11.85 3.56
C LYS A 42 -1.65 10.60 4.44
N GLN A 43 -1.46 9.43 3.85
CA GLN A 43 -1.33 8.15 4.57
C GLN A 43 -0.15 8.15 5.54
N LEU A 44 1.03 8.60 5.12
CA LEU A 44 2.20 8.69 6.01
C LEU A 44 1.96 9.63 7.19
N LYS A 45 1.27 10.76 6.95
CA LYS A 45 0.87 11.68 8.03
C LYS A 45 -0.06 10.98 9.04
N ARG A 46 -1.04 10.20 8.59
CA ARG A 46 -1.92 9.41 9.49
C ARG A 46 -1.12 8.42 10.34
N VAL A 47 -0.14 7.74 9.75
CA VAL A 47 0.76 6.82 10.47
C VAL A 47 1.56 7.55 11.56
N HIS A 48 2.10 8.73 11.24
CA HIS A 48 2.80 9.57 12.20
C HIS A 48 1.89 10.07 13.33
N GLU A 49 0.69 10.54 13.00
CA GLU A 49 -0.32 11.01 13.97
C GLU A 49 -0.82 9.89 14.88
N ALA A 50 -0.77 8.63 14.44
CA ALA A 50 -1.05 7.45 15.25
C ALA A 50 0.10 7.09 16.23
N GLY A 51 1.19 7.86 16.24
CA GLY A 51 2.34 7.66 17.14
C GLY A 51 3.49 6.85 16.55
N ILE A 52 3.41 6.47 15.27
CA ILE A 52 4.48 5.73 14.58
C ILE A 52 5.43 6.73 13.93
N THR A 53 6.53 7.05 14.61
CA THR A 53 7.42 8.16 14.24
C THR A 53 8.62 7.78 13.37
N GLN A 54 8.96 6.48 13.28
CA GLN A 54 10.10 5.98 12.49
C GLN A 54 9.66 4.89 11.50
N PRO A 55 8.84 5.23 10.48
CA PRO A 55 8.41 4.25 9.49
C PRO A 55 9.57 3.82 8.59
N ILE A 56 9.72 2.51 8.39
CA ILE A 56 10.59 1.95 7.36
C ILE A 56 9.77 1.87 6.07
N ILE A 57 10.17 2.63 5.04
CA ILE A 57 9.48 2.64 3.74
C ILE A 57 10.19 1.67 2.79
N GLN A 58 9.55 0.54 2.51
CA GLN A 58 9.96 -0.36 1.44
C GLN A 58 9.18 0.00 0.17
N PHE A 59 9.88 0.33 -0.91
CA PHE A 59 9.27 0.54 -2.22
C PHE A 59 9.64 -0.60 -3.16
N ASN A 60 8.70 -1.03 -4.00
CA ASN A 60 8.95 -2.05 -5.01
C ASN A 60 9.08 -1.38 -6.39
N PRO A 61 10.29 -1.21 -6.94
CA PRO A 61 10.47 -0.55 -8.22
C PRO A 61 9.91 -1.41 -9.35
N ILE A 62 9.19 -0.79 -10.28
CA ILE A 62 8.73 -1.43 -11.52
C ILE A 62 9.44 -0.75 -12.69
N GLY A 63 10.13 -1.53 -13.51
CA GLY A 63 10.90 -1.01 -14.63
C GLY A 63 12.19 -0.30 -14.18
N ASP A 64 12.29 1.00 -14.44
CA ASP A 64 13.48 1.79 -14.12
C ASP A 64 13.54 2.13 -12.62
N VAL A 65 14.49 1.50 -11.93
CA VAL A 65 14.73 1.68 -10.50
C VAL A 65 15.07 3.12 -10.16
N THR A 66 15.86 3.81 -11.01
CA THR A 66 16.30 5.18 -10.76
C THR A 66 15.11 6.13 -10.77
N LYS A 67 14.24 6.01 -11.77
CA LYS A 67 13.01 6.82 -11.85
C LYS A 67 12.07 6.55 -10.68
N SER A 68 11.94 5.29 -10.27
CA SER A 68 11.11 4.89 -9.13
C SER A 68 11.65 5.48 -7.82
N PHE A 69 12.97 5.44 -7.62
CA PHE A 69 13.63 6.01 -6.46
C PHE A 69 13.54 7.55 -6.46
N ASP A 70 13.76 8.20 -7.60
CA ASP A 70 13.59 9.65 -7.73
C ASP A 70 12.17 10.09 -7.39
N LEU A 71 11.16 9.33 -7.82
CA LEU A 71 9.76 9.59 -7.48
C LEU A 71 9.53 9.45 -5.97
N LEU A 72 10.08 8.41 -5.34
CA LEU A 72 10.00 8.20 -3.89
C LEU A 72 10.60 9.39 -3.13
N MET A 73 11.83 9.78 -3.49
CA MET A 73 12.52 10.91 -2.86
C MET A 73 11.78 12.22 -3.08
N LYS A 74 11.30 12.51 -4.30
CA LYS A 74 10.45 13.69 -4.56
C LYS A 74 9.15 13.67 -3.75
N THR A 75 8.62 12.49 -3.43
CA THR A 75 7.37 12.36 -2.69
C THR A 75 7.53 12.67 -1.22
N PHE A 76 8.63 12.21 -0.59
CA PHE A 76 8.80 12.20 0.87
C PHE A 76 9.97 13.05 1.40
N SER A 77 10.95 13.43 0.59
CA SER A 77 12.11 14.23 1.03
C SER A 77 11.83 15.74 1.06
N GLY A 78 10.66 16.17 0.57
CA GLY A 78 10.23 17.57 0.51
C GLY A 78 9.22 17.97 1.59
N THR A 79 9.37 17.46 2.81
CA THR A 79 8.74 18.06 4.01
C THR A 79 9.51 19.29 4.46
#